data_AF-A0A538S444-F1
#
_entry.id   AF-A0A538S444-F1
#
_cell.length_a   1.000
_cell.length_b   1.000
_cell.length_c   1.000
_cell.angle_alpha   90.00
_cell.angle_beta   90.00
_cell.angle_gamma   90.00
#
_symmetry.space_group_name_H-M   'P 1'
#
loop_
_entity.id
_entity.type
_entity.pdbx_description
1 polymer ?
#
loop_
_entity_poly.entity_id
_entity_poly.type
_entity_poly.pdbx_seq_one_letter_code
_entity_poly.pdbx_strand_id
1 'polypeptide(L)'
;MTIAHGRPGDATPFALPELMAEYLRRQTSAHEAGVGLTDAAGEVTPYEAVPVQPVEPRLAWHEAGAAIRCFQGEEDTDSWPAPVDWSGLVASHEPAAALAFSAGNFPQLVREIHTLIMATDLSVLRPQPRPALSAPGLAAWAAGFLARKQFQQALLAIGTMRLARQFEEAQELLNGQRHAVPTALQPAWANEEAALAWHQGDAERALAMWQTQPASAPVLFNQGMAALFLGRAADARSPLSRAVSQLSDENGWHHLGKLYLALAEMKM
;
A
#
# COMPACT_ATOMS: atom_id res chain seq x y z
N MET A 1 -32.30 -35.92 -9.04
CA MET A 1 -32.35 -34.46 -8.91
C MET A 1 -31.36 -33.91 -9.94
N THR A 2 -31.88 -33.49 -11.09
CA THR A 2 -31.12 -33.29 -12.33
C THR A 2 -30.86 -31.80 -12.50
N ILE A 3 -29.60 -31.37 -12.42
CA ILE A 3 -29.22 -29.96 -12.60
C ILE A 3 -29.12 -29.67 -14.12
N ALA A 4 -30.12 -29.00 -14.65
CA ALA A 4 -30.13 -28.53 -16.04
C ALA A 4 -29.09 -27.41 -16.23
N HIS A 5 -28.10 -27.66 -17.07
CA HIS A 5 -27.16 -26.64 -17.53
C HIS A 5 -27.84 -25.77 -18.59
N GLY A 6 -28.28 -24.57 -18.21
CA GLY A 6 -28.76 -23.56 -19.14
C GLY A 6 -27.64 -23.11 -20.08
N ARG A 7 -27.88 -23.12 -21.39
CA ARG A 7 -26.96 -22.58 -22.40
C ARG A 7 -26.74 -21.08 -22.14
N PRO A 8 -25.50 -20.58 -22.15
CA PRO A 8 -25.24 -19.15 -22.15
C PRO A 8 -25.76 -18.57 -23.48
N GLY A 9 -26.89 -17.87 -23.39
CA GLY A 9 -27.53 -17.23 -24.53
C GLY A 9 -26.77 -15.95 -24.93
N ASP A 10 -26.61 -15.79 -26.25
CA ASP A 10 -26.36 -14.58 -27.02
C ASP A 10 -26.38 -13.26 -26.21
N ALA A 11 -25.27 -12.94 -25.55
CA ALA A 11 -25.03 -11.57 -25.10
C ALA A 11 -24.76 -10.73 -26.36
N THR A 12 -25.74 -9.94 -26.78
CA THR A 12 -25.55 -8.94 -27.84
C THR A 12 -24.35 -8.07 -27.47
N PRO A 13 -23.34 -7.93 -28.35
CA PRO A 13 -22.18 -7.11 -28.07
C PRO A 13 -22.61 -5.68 -27.79
N PHE A 14 -22.09 -5.08 -26.71
CA PHE A 14 -22.37 -3.68 -26.37
C PHE A 14 -22.06 -2.77 -27.55
N ALA A 15 -22.96 -1.83 -27.82
CA ALA A 15 -22.70 -0.85 -28.87
C ALA A 15 -21.54 0.05 -28.45
N LEU A 16 -20.66 0.41 -29.38
CA LEU A 16 -19.52 1.32 -29.11
C LEU A 16 -19.93 2.60 -28.35
N PRO A 17 -21.06 3.27 -28.62
CA PRO A 17 -21.50 4.43 -27.85
C PRO A 17 -21.79 4.12 -26.37
N GLU A 18 -22.28 2.93 -26.04
CA GLU A 18 -22.56 2.53 -24.66
C GLU A 18 -21.27 2.28 -23.89
N LEU A 19 -20.30 1.60 -24.52
CA LEU A 19 -18.96 1.42 -23.96
C LEU A 19 -18.27 2.77 -23.72
N MET A 20 -18.38 3.70 -24.67
CA MET A 20 -17.83 5.06 -24.54
C MET A 20 -18.52 5.84 -23.40
N ALA A 21 -19.85 5.78 -23.31
CA ALA A 21 -20.61 6.47 -22.26
C ALA A 21 -20.36 5.87 -20.87
N GLU A 22 -20.17 4.55 -20.77
CA GLU A 22 -19.77 3.90 -19.53
C GLU A 22 -18.33 4.24 -19.14
N TYR A 23 -17.40 4.24 -20.10
CA TYR A 23 -16.03 4.66 -19.88
C TYR A 23 -15.94 6.11 -19.38
N LEU A 24 -16.65 7.05 -20.03
CA LEU A 24 -16.67 8.45 -19.62
C LEU A 24 -17.29 8.63 -18.23
N ARG A 25 -18.38 7.92 -17.91
CA ARG A 25 -18.95 7.93 -16.55
C ARG A 25 -17.96 7.41 -15.51
N ARG A 26 -17.25 6.31 -15.80
CA ARG A 26 -16.21 5.77 -14.91
C ARG A 26 -15.06 6.77 -14.70
N GLN A 27 -14.64 7.47 -15.76
CA GLN A 27 -13.62 8.53 -15.68
C GLN A 27 -14.10 9.71 -14.82
N THR A 28 -15.32 10.19 -15.04
CA THR A 28 -15.91 11.28 -14.23
C THR A 28 -15.99 10.89 -12.75
N SER A 29 -16.50 9.69 -12.44
CA SER A 29 -16.58 9.22 -11.05
C SER A 29 -15.20 9.03 -10.41
N ALA A 30 -14.19 8.58 -11.18
CA ALA A 30 -12.82 8.48 -10.68
C ALA A 30 -12.21 9.85 -10.36
N HIS A 31 -12.46 10.86 -11.20
CA HIS A 31 -12.06 12.24 -10.96
C HIS A 31 -12.74 12.84 -9.72
N GLU A 32 -14.04 12.64 -9.56
CA GLU A 32 -14.79 13.09 -8.37
C GLU A 32 -14.27 12.43 -7.08
N ALA A 33 -13.77 11.20 -7.17
CA ALA A 33 -13.17 10.47 -6.05
C ALA A 33 -11.67 10.79 -5.82
N GLY A 34 -11.06 11.69 -6.60
CA GLY A 34 -9.65 12.07 -6.47
C GLY A 34 -8.63 11.05 -7.00
N VAL A 35 -9.09 9.97 -7.64
CA VAL A 35 -8.26 8.87 -8.19
C VAL A 35 -8.13 8.91 -9.72
N GLY A 36 -8.75 9.90 -10.37
CA GLY A 36 -8.64 10.12 -11.81
C GLY A 36 -7.25 10.61 -12.22
N LEU A 37 -6.80 10.22 -13.41
CA LEU A 37 -5.55 10.72 -13.99
C LEU A 37 -5.71 12.22 -14.24
N THR A 38 -4.93 13.06 -13.56
CA THR A 38 -4.87 14.48 -13.87
C THR A 38 -4.18 14.66 -15.20
N ASP A 39 -4.96 14.76 -16.28
CA ASP A 39 -4.45 15.31 -17.53
C ASP A 39 -3.98 16.74 -17.22
N ALA A 40 -2.66 16.92 -17.14
CA ALA A 40 -2.03 18.24 -17.10
C ALA A 40 -2.36 18.93 -18.42
N ALA A 41 -3.53 19.54 -18.47
CA ALA A 41 -4.14 20.09 -19.67
C ALA A 41 -3.25 21.19 -20.25
N GLY A 42 -2.46 20.86 -21.27
CA GLY A 42 -1.83 21.85 -22.15
C GLY A 42 -0.33 21.69 -22.39
N GLU A 43 0.39 20.87 -21.62
CA GLU A 43 1.81 20.64 -21.88
C GLU A 43 2.00 19.37 -22.71
N VAL A 44 2.29 19.55 -24.00
CA VAL A 44 2.82 18.49 -24.86
C VAL A 44 4.18 18.10 -24.31
N THR A 45 4.22 17.10 -23.43
CA THR A 45 5.48 16.54 -22.97
C THR A 45 6.10 15.78 -24.15
N PRO A 46 7.32 16.14 -24.59
CA PRO A 46 8.01 15.38 -25.61
C PRO A 46 8.06 13.91 -25.19
N TYR A 47 7.73 13.01 -26.12
CA TYR A 47 7.74 11.56 -25.92
C TYR A 47 9.20 11.06 -25.83
N GLU A 48 9.97 11.55 -24.87
CA GLU A 48 11.23 10.93 -24.48
C GLU A 48 10.89 9.69 -23.66
N ALA A 49 11.44 8.56 -24.11
CA ALA A 49 11.20 7.22 -23.60
C ALA A 49 11.65 7.09 -22.14
N VAL A 50 10.81 7.53 -21.20
CA VAL A 50 10.95 7.20 -19.79
C VAL A 50 10.07 5.98 -19.55
N PRO A 51 10.64 4.76 -19.48
CA PRO A 51 9.88 3.55 -19.19
C PRO A 51 9.57 3.49 -17.68
N VAL A 52 8.91 4.51 -17.15
CA VAL A 52 8.30 4.41 -15.83
C VAL A 52 6.90 3.92 -16.08
N GLN A 53 6.67 2.63 -15.81
CA GLN A 53 5.33 2.06 -15.82
C GLN A 53 4.47 2.89 -14.86
N PRO A 54 3.49 3.67 -15.37
CA PRO A 54 2.69 4.52 -14.52
C PRO A 54 1.89 3.64 -13.57
N VAL A 55 1.87 4.02 -12.30
CA VAL A 55 1.03 3.34 -11.31
C VAL A 55 -0.37 3.91 -11.41
N GLU A 56 -1.36 3.05 -11.65
CA GLU A 56 -2.76 3.45 -11.66
C GLU A 56 -3.20 3.89 -10.24
N PRO A 57 -3.58 5.17 -10.01
CA PRO A 57 -3.89 5.66 -8.66
C PRO A 57 -5.03 4.91 -7.98
N ARG A 58 -6.05 4.50 -8.74
CA ARG A 58 -7.18 3.73 -8.21
C ARG A 58 -6.75 2.37 -7.67
N LEU A 59 -5.93 1.64 -8.43
CA LEU A 59 -5.39 0.35 -7.99
C LEU A 59 -4.49 0.53 -6.77
N ALA A 60 -3.63 1.57 -6.77
CA ALA A 60 -2.80 1.91 -5.62
C ALA A 60 -3.65 2.19 -4.37
N TRP A 61 -4.79 2.87 -4.50
CA TRP A 61 -5.72 3.14 -3.39
C TRP A 61 -6.34 1.85 -2.83
N HIS A 62 -6.83 0.97 -3.71
CA HIS A 62 -7.37 -0.33 -3.31
C HIS A 62 -6.35 -1.16 -2.50
N GLU A 63 -5.11 -1.20 -2.97
CA GLU A 63 -4.02 -1.93 -2.33
C GLU A 63 -3.52 -1.26 -1.04
N ALA A 64 -3.62 0.07 -0.94
CA ALA A 64 -3.31 0.84 0.26
C ALA A 64 -4.20 0.49 1.46
N GLY A 65 -5.43 0.03 1.21
CA GLY A 65 -6.33 -0.47 2.24
C GLY A 65 -6.10 -1.92 2.66
N ALA A 66 -5.26 -2.70 1.95
CA ALA A 66 -5.17 -4.14 2.13
C ALA A 66 -4.73 -4.55 3.54
N ALA A 67 -3.80 -3.82 4.15
CA ALA A 67 -3.34 -4.10 5.50
C ALA A 67 -4.48 -4.00 6.53
N ILE A 68 -5.38 -3.01 6.37
CA ILE A 68 -6.53 -2.82 7.27
C ILE A 68 -7.51 -4.00 7.14
N ARG A 69 -7.77 -4.45 5.91
CA ARG A 69 -8.61 -5.63 5.65
C ARG A 69 -8.06 -6.90 6.30
N CYS A 70 -6.74 -7.08 6.33
CA CYS A 70 -6.12 -8.20 7.04
C CYS A 70 -6.35 -8.18 8.57
N PHE A 71 -6.53 -7.01 9.19
CA PHE A 71 -6.74 -6.90 10.64
C PHE A 71 -8.22 -6.85 11.05
N GLN A 72 -9.12 -6.40 10.19
CA GLN A 72 -10.53 -6.18 10.52
C GLN A 72 -11.51 -7.09 9.74
N GLY A 73 -11.04 -7.81 8.73
CA GLY A 73 -11.86 -8.59 7.82
C GLY A 73 -12.19 -7.84 6.52
N GLU A 74 -13.14 -8.39 5.75
CA GLU A 74 -13.56 -7.88 4.44
C GLU A 74 -14.43 -6.62 4.55
N GLU A 75 -13.87 -5.53 5.07
CA GLU A 75 -14.46 -4.21 4.88
C GLU A 75 -14.21 -3.71 3.46
N ASP A 76 -15.24 -3.08 2.89
CA ASP A 76 -15.14 -2.39 1.61
C ASP A 76 -14.37 -1.07 1.80
N THR A 77 -13.06 -1.15 1.62
CA THR A 77 -12.18 0.03 1.60
C THR A 77 -12.30 0.81 0.29
N ASP A 78 -12.89 0.24 -0.75
CA ASP A 78 -12.95 0.85 -2.08
C ASP A 78 -13.96 1.99 -2.12
N SER A 79 -14.93 1.95 -1.21
CA SER A 79 -15.89 3.04 -1.00
C SER A 79 -15.30 4.21 -0.21
N TRP A 80 -14.06 4.09 0.33
CA TRP A 80 -13.48 5.16 1.15
C TRP A 80 -12.90 6.26 0.26
N PRO A 81 -13.13 7.54 0.61
CA PRO A 81 -12.62 8.64 -0.19
C PRO A 81 -11.09 8.67 -0.11
N ALA A 82 -10.43 8.80 -1.27
CA ALA A 82 -9.01 9.12 -1.33
C ALA A 82 -8.78 10.61 -1.02
N PRO A 83 -7.58 11.03 -0.56
CA PRO A 83 -7.28 12.44 -0.46
C PRO A 83 -7.22 13.10 -1.85
N VAL A 84 -7.53 14.40 -1.92
CA VAL A 84 -7.62 15.14 -3.20
C VAL A 84 -6.36 15.04 -4.06
N ASP A 85 -5.20 14.99 -3.43
CA ASP A 85 -3.89 14.92 -4.10
C ASP A 85 -3.36 13.49 -4.25
N TRP A 86 -4.18 12.45 -4.05
CA TRP A 86 -3.73 11.05 -4.09
C TRP A 86 -3.01 10.69 -5.39
N SER A 87 -3.59 11.06 -6.53
CA SER A 87 -2.99 10.79 -7.84
C SER A 87 -1.64 11.49 -8.02
N GLY A 88 -1.53 12.74 -7.55
CA GLY A 88 -0.27 13.48 -7.53
C GLY A 88 0.77 12.83 -6.61
N LEU A 89 0.35 12.35 -5.44
CA LEU A 89 1.20 11.63 -4.50
C LEU A 89 1.75 10.34 -5.14
N VAL A 90 0.87 9.50 -5.70
CA VAL A 90 1.26 8.25 -6.38
C VAL A 90 2.24 8.52 -7.52
N ALA A 91 2.01 9.54 -8.33
CA ALA A 91 2.91 9.91 -9.42
C ALA A 91 4.26 10.46 -8.94
N SER A 92 4.27 11.22 -7.83
CA SER A 92 5.48 11.82 -7.26
C SER A 92 6.35 10.82 -6.49
N HIS A 93 5.82 9.63 -6.19
CA HIS A 93 6.56 8.63 -5.43
C HIS A 93 7.70 8.04 -6.25
N GLU A 94 8.88 7.99 -5.65
CA GLU A 94 10.01 7.22 -6.16
C GLU A 94 9.81 5.72 -5.88
N PRO A 95 10.42 4.83 -6.69
CA PRO A 95 10.43 3.40 -6.39
C PRO A 95 10.98 3.10 -4.99
N ALA A 96 10.37 2.13 -4.30
CA ALA A 96 10.83 1.63 -3.01
C ALA A 96 11.23 0.16 -3.14
N ALA A 97 12.38 -0.21 -2.60
CA ALA A 97 12.86 -1.59 -2.61
C ALA A 97 12.29 -2.41 -1.46
N ALA A 98 12.28 -1.83 -0.25
CA ALA A 98 11.92 -2.49 1.00
C ALA A 98 10.62 -1.91 1.58
N LEU A 99 9.50 -2.36 1.02
CA LEU A 99 8.18 -1.81 1.30
C LEU A 99 7.50 -2.59 2.42
N ALA A 100 7.10 -1.91 3.50
CA ALA A 100 6.30 -2.51 4.56
C ALA A 100 4.84 -2.70 4.13
N PHE A 101 4.25 -3.83 4.47
CA PHE A 101 2.81 -4.11 4.37
C PHE A 101 2.08 -3.41 5.52
N SER A 102 1.65 -2.18 5.27
CA SER A 102 0.98 -1.28 6.22
C SER A 102 -0.02 -0.37 5.49
N ALA A 103 -0.86 0.35 6.22
CA ALA A 103 -1.89 1.18 5.61
C ALA A 103 -1.25 2.30 4.78
N GLY A 104 -1.82 2.62 3.62
CA GLY A 104 -1.31 3.67 2.73
C GLY A 104 -0.21 3.20 1.76
N ASN A 105 0.52 2.11 2.05
CA ASN A 105 1.50 1.56 1.11
C ASN A 105 0.83 0.68 0.06
N PHE A 106 1.43 0.55 -1.12
CA PHE A 106 0.93 -0.33 -2.17
C PHE A 106 2.08 -1.00 -2.93
N PRO A 107 1.97 -2.28 -3.31
CA PRO A 107 3.07 -3.10 -3.82
C PRO A 107 3.70 -2.56 -5.11
N GLN A 108 2.95 -1.78 -5.89
CA GLN A 108 3.40 -1.14 -7.12
C GLN A 108 4.46 -0.05 -6.88
N LEU A 109 4.80 0.30 -5.62
CA LEU A 109 5.99 1.11 -5.34
C LEU A 109 7.29 0.35 -5.66
N VAL A 110 7.27 -0.99 -5.67
CA VAL A 110 8.43 -1.84 -5.96
C VAL A 110 8.60 -2.03 -7.47
N ARG A 111 9.08 -0.98 -8.15
CA ARG A 111 9.22 -0.95 -9.62
C ARG A 111 10.60 -1.36 -10.13
N GLU A 112 11.64 -1.19 -9.32
CA GLU A 112 13.02 -1.47 -9.71
C GLU A 112 13.45 -2.90 -9.36
N ILE A 113 12.77 -3.88 -9.94
CA ILE A 113 13.03 -5.31 -9.68
C ILE A 113 14.48 -5.68 -10.07
N HIS A 114 15.02 -5.11 -11.13
CA HIS A 114 16.40 -5.35 -11.54
C HIS A 114 17.41 -4.95 -10.45
N THR A 115 17.22 -3.78 -9.84
CA THR A 115 18.04 -3.28 -8.72
C THR A 115 18.00 -4.26 -7.54
N LEU A 116 16.82 -4.79 -7.20
CA LEU A 116 16.65 -5.79 -6.13
C LEU A 116 17.43 -7.09 -6.41
N ILE A 117 17.35 -7.62 -7.63
CA ILE A 117 18.00 -8.89 -7.99
C ILE A 117 19.52 -8.73 -8.01
N MET A 118 20.02 -7.63 -8.58
CA MET A 118 21.46 -7.38 -8.77
C MET A 118 22.19 -6.87 -7.52
N ALA A 119 21.47 -6.34 -6.52
CA ALA A 119 22.10 -5.83 -5.30
C ALA A 119 22.86 -6.94 -4.56
N THR A 120 24.16 -6.73 -4.32
CA THR A 120 24.99 -7.63 -3.51
C THR A 120 24.66 -7.53 -2.03
N ASP A 121 24.35 -6.33 -1.57
CA ASP A 121 23.89 -6.03 -0.21
C ASP A 121 22.54 -5.33 -0.29
N LEU A 122 21.49 -5.98 0.22
CA LEU A 122 20.14 -5.39 0.24
C LEU A 122 20.00 -4.28 1.29
N SER A 123 20.88 -4.21 2.28
CA SER A 123 20.77 -3.23 3.36
C SER A 123 20.97 -1.79 2.91
N VAL A 124 21.62 -1.58 1.76
CA VAL A 124 21.78 -0.26 1.12
C VAL A 124 20.48 0.23 0.47
N LEU A 125 19.53 -0.67 0.21
CA LEU A 125 18.24 -0.38 -0.42
C LEU A 125 17.12 -0.12 0.62
N ARG A 126 17.45 -0.09 1.92
CA ARG A 126 16.50 0.28 2.98
C ARG A 126 15.98 1.70 2.79
N PRO A 127 14.77 2.01 3.30
CA PRO A 127 14.27 3.38 3.28
C PRO A 127 15.27 4.32 3.95
N GLN A 128 15.51 5.45 3.29
CA GLN A 128 16.30 6.53 3.82
C GLN A 128 15.35 7.70 4.12
N PRO A 129 15.55 8.44 5.23
CA PRO A 129 14.86 9.69 5.46
C PRO A 129 15.01 10.62 4.25
N ARG A 130 13.90 11.15 3.77
CA ARG A 130 13.85 12.05 2.62
C ARG A 130 12.92 13.22 2.93
N PRO A 131 13.05 14.35 2.23
CA PRO A 131 12.14 15.48 2.39
C PRO A 131 10.68 15.07 2.21
N ALA A 132 9.81 15.70 3.00
CA ALA A 132 8.36 15.57 2.89
C ALA A 132 7.88 15.93 1.48
N LEU A 133 6.90 15.16 0.99
CA LEU A 133 6.21 15.48 -0.25
C LEU A 133 5.12 16.51 0.04
N SER A 134 4.93 17.46 -0.89
CA SER A 134 3.87 18.44 -0.79
C SER A 134 2.52 17.76 -0.96
N ALA A 135 1.75 17.70 0.11
CA ALA A 135 0.40 17.15 0.11
C ALA A 135 -0.44 17.97 1.12
N PRO A 136 -0.83 19.20 0.75
CA PRO A 136 -1.54 20.10 1.64
C PRO A 136 -2.88 19.49 2.07
N GLY A 137 -3.22 19.63 3.34
CA GLY A 137 -4.50 19.17 3.87
C GLY A 137 -4.57 17.71 4.30
N LEU A 138 -3.53 16.87 4.07
CA LEU A 138 -3.51 15.48 4.58
C LEU A 138 -3.70 15.42 6.10
N ALA A 139 -3.00 16.26 6.86
CA ALA A 139 -3.13 16.31 8.32
C ALA A 139 -4.56 16.69 8.77
N ALA A 140 -5.16 17.70 8.12
CA ALA A 140 -6.54 18.11 8.41
C ALA A 140 -7.56 17.02 8.04
N TRP A 141 -7.31 16.32 6.93
CA TRP A 141 -8.11 15.20 6.47
C TRP A 141 -8.06 14.01 7.44
N ALA A 142 -6.86 13.61 7.89
CA ALA A 142 -6.69 12.59 8.92
C ALA A 142 -7.34 12.97 10.26
N ALA A 143 -7.13 14.21 10.72
CA ALA A 143 -7.77 14.73 11.93
C ALA A 143 -9.30 14.74 11.85
N GLY A 144 -9.86 14.98 10.66
CA GLY A 144 -11.30 14.92 10.41
C GLY A 144 -11.92 13.55 10.68
N PHE A 145 -11.23 12.46 10.31
CA PHE A 145 -11.68 11.09 10.63
C PHE A 145 -11.56 10.78 12.11
N LEU A 146 -10.47 11.20 12.76
CA LEU A 146 -10.29 11.03 14.19
C LEU A 146 -11.37 11.74 15.01
N ALA A 147 -11.73 12.97 14.64
CA ALA A 147 -12.81 13.72 15.28
C ALA A 147 -14.17 12.99 15.19
N ARG A 148 -14.39 12.23 14.12
CA ARG A 148 -15.59 11.42 13.89
C ARG A 148 -15.47 10.00 14.44
N LYS A 149 -14.37 9.65 15.11
CA LYS A 149 -14.04 8.30 15.61
C LYS A 149 -14.05 7.24 14.51
N GLN A 150 -13.75 7.63 13.28
CA GLN A 150 -13.61 6.76 12.11
C GLN A 150 -12.18 6.23 12.05
N PHE A 151 -11.83 5.36 13.00
CA PHE A 151 -10.44 4.97 13.26
C PHE A 151 -9.77 4.21 12.11
N GLN A 152 -10.52 3.45 11.31
CA GLN A 152 -9.97 2.73 10.15
C GLN A 152 -9.56 3.70 9.03
N GLN A 153 -10.45 4.65 8.70
CA GLN A 153 -10.17 5.70 7.73
C GLN A 153 -9.07 6.63 8.23
N ALA A 154 -9.05 6.92 9.54
CA ALA A 154 -7.96 7.67 10.16
C ALA A 154 -6.61 6.93 10.03
N LEU A 155 -6.58 5.61 10.24
CA LEU A 155 -5.36 4.82 10.09
C LEU A 155 -4.86 4.82 8.65
N LEU A 156 -5.75 4.71 7.66
CA LEU A 156 -5.39 4.85 6.25
C LEU A 156 -4.86 6.26 5.91
N ALA A 157 -5.48 7.29 6.48
CA ALA A 157 -5.04 8.67 6.30
C ALA A 157 -3.65 8.92 6.92
N ILE A 158 -3.41 8.41 8.13
CA ILE A 158 -2.09 8.46 8.79
C ILE A 158 -1.05 7.69 7.96
N GLY A 159 -1.40 6.51 7.45
CA GLY A 159 -0.54 5.75 6.55
C GLY A 159 -0.20 6.50 5.25
N THR A 160 -1.14 7.30 4.75
CA THR A 160 -0.92 8.19 3.60
C THR A 160 -0.02 9.38 3.96
N MET A 161 -0.10 9.92 5.18
CA MET A 161 0.85 10.92 5.68
C MET A 161 2.28 10.33 5.79
N ARG A 162 2.42 9.09 6.28
CA ARG A 162 3.70 8.38 6.29
C ARG A 162 4.22 8.17 4.87
N LEU A 163 3.35 7.79 3.93
CA LEU A 163 3.70 7.69 2.51
C LEU A 163 4.22 9.04 1.99
N ALA A 164 3.54 10.15 2.28
CA ALA A 164 3.98 11.51 1.97
C ALA A 164 5.21 12.00 2.78
N ARG A 165 5.81 11.15 3.61
CA ARG A 165 6.98 11.42 4.46
C ARG A 165 6.75 12.55 5.49
N GLN A 166 5.49 12.79 5.88
CA GLN A 166 5.08 13.69 6.97
C GLN A 166 5.13 12.90 8.29
N PHE A 167 6.34 12.48 8.69
CA PHE A 167 6.51 11.49 9.75
C PHE A 167 6.21 12.04 11.14
N GLU A 168 6.60 13.28 11.44
CA GLU A 168 6.32 13.87 12.75
C GLU A 168 4.82 13.98 13.00
N GLU A 169 4.07 14.54 12.05
CA GLU A 169 2.63 14.73 12.18
C GLU A 169 1.88 13.39 12.23
N ALA A 170 2.27 12.41 11.42
CA ALA A 170 1.71 11.06 11.48
C ALA A 170 1.94 10.41 12.86
N GLN A 171 3.14 10.55 13.42
CA GLN A 171 3.49 10.02 14.73
C GLN A 171 2.72 10.72 15.87
N GLU A 172 2.55 12.04 15.79
CA GLU A 172 1.73 12.81 16.74
C GLU A 172 0.28 12.34 16.77
N LEU A 173 -0.33 12.12 15.59
CA LEU A 173 -1.70 11.60 15.48
C LEU A 173 -1.83 10.17 16.04
N LEU A 174 -0.87 9.28 15.77
CA LEU A 174 -0.86 7.92 16.35
C LEU A 174 -0.80 7.96 17.88
N ASN A 175 0.11 8.78 18.42
CA ASN A 175 0.33 8.89 19.87
C ASN A 175 -0.87 9.50 20.58
N GLY A 176 -1.46 10.56 20.01
CA GLY A 176 -2.60 11.25 20.60
C GLY A 176 -3.86 10.38 20.75
N GLN A 177 -3.97 9.29 19.98
CA GLN A 177 -5.16 8.45 19.93
C GLN A 177 -4.96 7.06 20.55
N ARG A 178 -3.75 6.72 21.01
CA ARG A 178 -3.39 5.37 21.47
C ARG A 178 -4.38 4.75 22.48
N HIS A 179 -4.91 5.56 23.39
CA HIS A 179 -5.86 5.12 24.42
C HIS A 179 -7.33 5.12 23.97
N ALA A 180 -7.65 5.81 22.87
CA ALA A 180 -9.00 5.92 22.33
C ALA A 180 -9.30 4.85 21.26
N VAL A 181 -8.26 4.23 20.69
CA VAL A 181 -8.38 3.23 19.62
C VAL A 181 -9.04 1.95 20.17
N PRO A 182 -10.11 1.44 19.52
CA PRO A 182 -10.76 0.18 19.88
C PRO A 182 -9.77 -0.99 19.93
N THR A 183 -9.96 -1.92 20.87
CA THR A 183 -9.06 -3.08 21.05
C THR A 183 -8.86 -3.88 19.76
N ALA A 184 -9.90 -4.02 18.94
CA ALA A 184 -9.81 -4.72 17.66
C ALA A 184 -8.82 -4.08 16.69
N LEU A 185 -8.64 -2.75 16.74
CA LEU A 185 -7.76 -1.99 15.84
C LEU A 185 -6.35 -1.79 16.39
N GLN A 186 -6.09 -2.14 17.66
CA GLN A 186 -4.78 -2.00 18.29
C GLN A 186 -3.65 -2.72 17.51
N PRO A 187 -3.84 -3.94 16.95
CA PRO A 187 -2.80 -4.57 16.14
C PRO A 187 -2.47 -3.78 14.86
N ALA A 188 -3.48 -3.24 14.19
CA ALA A 188 -3.28 -2.43 12.98
C ALA A 188 -2.54 -1.11 13.30
N TRP A 189 -2.89 -0.49 14.43
CA TRP A 189 -2.21 0.72 14.94
C TRP A 189 -0.74 0.44 15.28
N ALA A 190 -0.45 -0.66 15.98
CA ALA A 190 0.92 -1.07 16.31
C ALA A 190 1.75 -1.41 15.06
N ASN A 191 1.13 -2.01 14.03
CA ASN A 191 1.78 -2.25 12.75
C ASN A 191 2.15 -0.94 12.04
N GLU A 192 1.28 0.08 12.12
CA GLU A 192 1.55 1.40 11.53
C GLU A 192 2.65 2.15 12.29
N GLU A 193 2.68 2.09 13.63
CA GLU A 193 3.79 2.64 14.43
C GLU A 193 5.14 2.03 14.04
N ALA A 194 5.18 0.71 13.84
CA ALA A 194 6.39 0.01 13.41
C ALA A 194 6.78 0.37 11.96
N ALA A 195 5.79 0.50 11.06
CA ALA A 195 6.02 0.95 9.69
C ALA A 195 6.57 2.39 9.65
N LEU A 196 6.12 3.27 10.55
CA LEU A 196 6.64 4.63 10.65
C LEU A 196 8.12 4.63 11.06
N ALA A 197 8.50 3.84 12.07
CA ALA A 197 9.91 3.66 12.44
C ALA A 197 10.76 3.11 11.26
N TRP A 198 10.21 2.16 10.49
CA TRP A 198 10.88 1.60 9.30
C TRP A 198 11.18 2.66 8.24
N HIS A 199 10.19 3.48 7.90
CA HIS A 199 10.33 4.53 6.88
C HIS A 199 11.18 5.72 7.34
N GLN A 200 11.32 5.93 8.65
CA GLN A 200 12.28 6.85 9.27
C GLN A 200 13.72 6.31 9.26
N GLY A 201 13.96 5.09 8.78
CA GLY A 201 15.29 4.47 8.74
C GLY A 201 15.69 3.72 10.01
N ASP A 202 14.82 3.64 11.03
CA ASP A 202 15.06 2.91 12.28
C ASP A 202 14.64 1.43 12.14
N ALA A 203 15.35 0.73 11.25
CA ALA A 203 15.02 -0.63 10.81
C ALA A 203 15.03 -1.68 11.93
N GLU A 204 15.99 -1.60 12.86
CA GLU A 204 16.10 -2.55 13.98
C GLU A 204 14.95 -2.35 14.97
N ARG A 205 14.60 -1.10 15.28
CA ARG A 205 13.44 -0.81 16.13
C ARG A 205 12.15 -1.28 15.51
N ALA A 206 11.95 -1.03 14.21
CA ALA A 206 10.77 -1.50 13.49
C ALA A 206 10.64 -3.04 13.55
N LEU A 207 11.74 -3.77 13.30
CA LEU A 207 11.75 -5.23 13.44
C LEU A 207 11.40 -5.68 14.86
N ALA A 208 12.00 -5.07 15.88
CA ALA A 208 11.69 -5.37 17.28
C ALA A 208 10.20 -5.11 17.61
N MET A 209 9.62 -4.04 17.08
CA MET A 209 8.20 -3.74 17.25
C MET A 209 7.31 -4.78 16.56
N TRP A 210 7.64 -5.23 15.35
CA TRP A 210 6.87 -6.29 14.68
C TRP A 210 7.03 -7.65 15.37
N GLN A 211 8.17 -7.96 15.98
CA GLN A 211 8.39 -9.21 16.70
C GLN A 211 7.56 -9.35 17.98
N THR A 212 7.13 -8.23 18.58
CA THR A 212 6.27 -8.25 19.78
C THR A 212 4.78 -8.35 19.45
N GLN A 213 4.40 -8.23 18.16
CA GLN A 213 3.00 -8.26 17.73
C GLN A 213 2.49 -9.68 17.48
N PRO A 214 1.18 -9.94 17.66
CA PRO A 214 0.56 -11.18 17.23
C PRO A 214 0.77 -11.44 15.74
N ALA A 215 0.99 -12.70 15.37
CA ALA A 215 1.19 -13.08 13.98
C ALA A 215 -0.06 -12.81 13.14
N SER A 216 0.11 -12.07 12.06
CA SER A 216 -0.86 -11.79 10.99
C SER A 216 -0.11 -11.69 9.67
N ALA A 217 -0.80 -11.74 8.53
CA ALA A 217 -0.13 -11.64 7.23
C ALA A 217 0.73 -10.38 7.09
N PRO A 218 0.27 -9.15 7.44
CA PRO A 218 1.11 -7.95 7.39
C PRO A 218 2.31 -8.01 8.33
N VAL A 219 2.12 -8.47 9.57
CA VAL A 219 3.22 -8.56 10.57
C VAL A 219 4.28 -9.57 10.13
N LEU A 220 3.89 -10.76 9.67
CA LEU A 220 4.81 -11.79 9.20
C LEU A 220 5.55 -11.35 7.94
N PHE A 221 4.85 -10.68 7.01
CA PHE A 221 5.45 -10.07 5.84
C PHE A 221 6.52 -9.07 6.25
N ASN A 222 6.20 -8.15 7.17
CA ASN A 222 7.10 -7.10 7.62
C ASN A 222 8.31 -7.65 8.38
N GLN A 223 8.13 -8.65 9.24
CA GLN A 223 9.23 -9.32 9.93
C GLN A 223 10.23 -9.91 8.94
N GLY A 224 9.74 -10.64 7.93
CA GLY A 224 10.63 -11.28 6.96
C GLY A 224 11.25 -10.30 5.98
N MET A 225 10.51 -9.28 5.53
CA MET A 225 11.05 -8.18 4.74
C MET A 225 12.16 -7.45 5.51
N ALA A 226 11.91 -7.07 6.77
CA ALA A 226 12.92 -6.39 7.58
C ALA A 226 14.16 -7.25 7.83
N ALA A 227 13.99 -8.53 8.14
CA ALA A 227 15.12 -9.47 8.28
C ALA A 227 15.95 -9.55 6.98
N LEU A 228 15.30 -9.67 5.82
CA LEU A 228 15.96 -9.71 4.52
C LEU A 228 16.81 -8.45 4.28
N PHE A 229 16.22 -7.28 4.46
CA PHE A 229 16.89 -5.99 4.24
C PHE A 229 17.86 -5.59 5.38
N LEU A 230 17.92 -6.36 6.48
CA LEU A 230 18.96 -6.27 7.51
C LEU A 230 20.12 -7.26 7.28
N GLY A 231 20.14 -7.96 6.14
CA GLY A 231 21.17 -8.95 5.82
C GLY A 231 20.98 -10.29 6.53
N ARG A 232 19.80 -10.54 7.11
CA ARG A 232 19.45 -11.78 7.83
C ARG A 232 18.55 -12.67 6.95
N ALA A 233 19.04 -13.01 5.75
CA ALA A 233 18.24 -13.73 4.75
C ALA A 233 17.68 -15.07 5.26
N ALA A 234 18.44 -15.80 6.09
CA ALA A 234 17.97 -17.05 6.70
C ALA A 234 16.73 -16.85 7.60
N ASP A 235 16.69 -15.74 8.35
CA ASP A 235 15.58 -15.42 9.27
C ASP A 235 14.33 -14.95 8.52
N ALA A 236 14.48 -14.46 7.28
CA ALA A 236 13.39 -13.92 6.48
C ALA A 236 12.42 -14.99 5.93
N ARG A 237 12.92 -16.20 5.67
CA ARG A 237 12.21 -17.23 4.90
C ARG A 237 10.92 -17.72 5.58
N SER A 238 11.00 -18.04 6.87
CA SER A 238 9.86 -18.60 7.61
C SER A 238 8.70 -17.60 7.75
N PRO A 239 8.94 -16.34 8.17
CA PRO A 239 7.89 -15.32 8.19
C PRO A 239 7.28 -15.05 6.80
N LEU A 240 8.09 -14.86 5.75
CA LEU A 240 7.59 -14.57 4.40
C LEU A 240 6.74 -15.72 3.83
N SER A 241 7.19 -16.96 4.00
CA SER A 241 6.44 -18.14 3.56
C SER A 241 5.06 -18.22 4.24
N ARG A 242 5.01 -17.98 5.55
CA ARG A 242 3.76 -17.95 6.32
C ARG A 242 2.86 -16.75 5.98
N ALA A 243 3.43 -15.62 5.57
CA ALA A 243 2.66 -14.47 5.12
C ALA A 243 2.02 -14.75 3.75
N VAL A 244 2.80 -15.25 2.79
CA VAL A 244 2.33 -15.59 1.44
C VAL A 244 1.21 -16.62 1.47
N SER A 245 1.26 -17.61 2.37
CA SER A 245 0.19 -18.62 2.51
C SER A 245 -1.12 -18.09 3.09
N GLN A 246 -1.12 -16.89 3.67
CA GLN A 246 -2.32 -16.22 4.21
C GLN A 246 -2.94 -15.22 3.24
N LEU A 247 -2.27 -14.91 2.13
CA LEU A 247 -2.73 -13.91 1.15
C LEU A 247 -3.27 -14.58 -0.10
N SER A 248 -4.39 -14.06 -0.62
CA SER A 248 -4.94 -14.43 -1.92
C SER A 248 -3.91 -14.19 -3.02
N ASP A 249 -3.86 -15.08 -4.02
CA ASP A 249 -3.00 -14.93 -5.19
C ASP A 249 -3.47 -13.83 -6.16
N GLU A 250 -4.65 -13.27 -5.95
CA GLU A 250 -5.15 -12.07 -6.64
C GLU A 250 -4.61 -10.75 -6.04
N ASN A 251 -4.00 -10.82 -4.84
CA ASN A 251 -3.54 -9.63 -4.12
C ASN A 251 -2.09 -9.27 -4.50
N GLY A 252 -1.81 -8.01 -4.85
CA GLY A 252 -0.46 -7.58 -5.21
C GLY A 252 0.59 -7.84 -4.11
N TRP A 253 0.20 -7.79 -2.84
CA TRP A 253 1.07 -8.11 -1.69
C TRP A 253 1.49 -9.57 -1.65
N HIS A 254 0.67 -10.50 -2.14
CA HIS A 254 1.06 -11.91 -2.27
C HIS A 254 2.23 -12.07 -3.23
N HIS A 255 2.17 -11.41 -4.39
CA HIS A 255 3.24 -11.45 -5.38
C HIS A 255 4.52 -10.78 -4.88
N LEU A 256 4.39 -9.64 -4.20
CA LEU A 256 5.55 -8.99 -3.58
C LEU A 256 6.18 -9.88 -2.50
N GLY A 257 5.35 -10.58 -1.69
CA GLY A 257 5.82 -11.53 -0.69
C GLY A 257 6.60 -12.69 -1.31
N LYS A 258 6.12 -13.24 -2.44
CA LYS A 258 6.84 -14.25 -3.22
C LYS A 258 8.17 -13.74 -3.78
N LEU A 259 8.21 -12.49 -4.26
CA LEU A 259 9.45 -11.87 -4.72
C LEU A 259 10.48 -11.78 -3.58
N TYR A 260 10.08 -11.26 -2.41
CA TYR A 260 10.97 -11.19 -1.25
C TYR A 260 11.41 -12.56 -0.76
N LEU A 261 10.52 -13.56 -0.78
CA LEU A 261 10.87 -14.94 -0.43
C LEU A 261 11.93 -15.51 -1.38
N ALA A 262 11.77 -15.31 -2.69
CA ALA A 262 12.75 -15.73 -3.68
C ALA A 262 14.10 -15.03 -3.50
N LEU A 263 14.09 -13.72 -3.20
CA LEU A 263 15.31 -12.98 -2.86
C LEU A 263 16.00 -13.56 -1.61
N ALA A 264 15.24 -13.88 -0.56
CA ALA A 264 15.81 -14.51 0.63
C ALA A 264 16.49 -15.85 0.29
N GLU A 265 15.88 -16.68 -0.58
CA GLU A 265 16.45 -17.95 -1.02
C GLU A 265 17.72 -17.79 -1.87
N MET A 266 17.82 -16.72 -2.66
CA MET A 266 19.00 -16.41 -3.48
C MET A 266 20.19 -15.84 -2.68
N LYS A 267 19.95 -15.28 -1.49
CA LYS A 267 20.96 -14.59 -0.67
C LYS A 267 21.50 -15.43 0.49
N MET A 268 21.06 -16.68 0.62
CA MET A 268 21.67 -17.67 1.54
C MET A 268 22.89 -18.31 0.90
#